data_AF-A0A2G6PAV6-F1
#
_entry.id   AF-A0A2G6PAV6-F1
#
_cell.length_a   1.000
_cell.length_b   1.000
_cell.length_c   1.000
_cell.angle_alpha   90.00
_cell.angle_beta   90.00
_cell.angle_gamma   90.00
#
_symmetry.space_group_name_H-M   'P 1'
#
loop_
_entity.id
_entity.type
_entity.pdbx_description
1 polymer ?
#
loop_
_entity_poly.entity_id
_entity_poly.type
_entity_poly.pdbx_seq_one_letter_code
_entity_poly.pdbx_strand_id
1 'polypeptide(L)'
;MHIQTKQTKNHNDKESGQSIVLIALLIVGLLAFVGLAVDVGLIFARSAELNKAVDAAALAAVTEVIEVTDLRAAETKAAQFLNSNLPVSSSLTSATDPAVVTFDQAARVNDLGEVRYAVTATWPIELYFLKVIGLEDYMLKSHATAAYFPITDIYASRRVDGALTTSNQAVFGPNSCSSMGDPYSPLNPGWGTPEERAEFLGLYTYRYRILVPGDYMDRHSELRVELFDPDSINKPNNNGNRYVDTVAHTEAWIANGGEPVETLACRRENIDPCLIDTSETSIGLPLDSVNPWWFVRIDENRSGNGSGTGCGGPGAYTPSFNTQTRYELSYFAQNSDGTIVQIPISRYTGQVGDGMRDNGEHQTDLQWVSPGAPQIYDQPAPVPAEFGSFQFNLNDLTSILQDAETGHMYIYLDVTAVSGASENGFEVWAGPPDYLNTISSNVNTRNVQIVNNPSSHSSDGVAVFGMGNLPMNSTFNNPVNIPLIYVPPEYAGRNIFVTLFDSDSLASPPITFSYDSIATSDWSMTFGNNPSTHPDRTPEYDTTGRCIIGSCNNSWVSPAYRLPVPTYDEAQCAATGSQDVCTPFFGGRLVANYRGGQDDTYGWSIRLAAPPYLVE
;
A
#
# COMPACT_ATOMS: atom_id res chain seq x y z
N MET A 1 33.93 111.36 40.88
CA MET A 1 34.40 109.97 40.73
C MET A 1 33.16 109.10 40.52
N HIS A 2 33.13 108.31 39.45
CA HIS A 2 32.03 107.41 39.05
C HIS A 2 31.54 106.51 40.19
N ILE A 3 30.25 106.16 40.18
CA ILE A 3 29.75 104.76 40.16
C ILE A 3 28.30 104.79 39.63
N GLN A 4 28.06 104.09 38.51
CA GLN A 4 26.73 103.68 38.08
C GLN A 4 26.30 102.43 38.87
N THR A 5 25.02 102.33 39.20
CA THR A 5 24.40 101.04 39.54
C THR A 5 23.12 100.87 38.74
N LYS A 6 23.22 99.95 37.79
CA LYS A 6 22.19 99.39 36.91
C LYS A 6 21.25 98.56 37.78
N GLN A 7 19.95 98.88 37.83
CA GLN A 7 18.95 97.95 38.34
C GLN A 7 18.16 97.32 37.19
N THR A 8 18.24 95.99 37.20
CA THR A 8 17.69 95.00 36.29
C THR A 8 16.18 94.87 36.44
N LYS A 9 15.48 94.81 35.30
CA LYS A 9 14.09 94.32 35.20
C LYS A 9 14.04 92.87 35.66
N ASN A 10 13.36 92.57 36.76
CA ASN A 10 12.94 91.21 37.09
C ASN A 10 11.73 90.82 36.23
N HIS A 11 11.88 89.71 35.52
CA HIS A 11 10.85 89.03 34.77
C HIS A 11 10.62 87.69 35.49
N ASN A 12 9.59 87.64 36.35
CA ASN A 12 9.11 86.46 37.06
C ASN A 12 7.58 86.53 36.97
N ASP A 13 6.79 85.47 36.77
CA ASP A 13 6.99 84.08 36.42
C ASP A 13 5.64 83.67 35.78
N LYS A 14 5.66 83.05 34.61
CA LYS A 14 4.48 82.40 34.00
C LYS A 14 4.84 81.01 33.49
N GLU A 15 5.42 80.17 34.34
CA GLU A 15 5.73 78.78 34.00
C GLU A 15 5.21 77.77 35.06
N SER A 16 3.95 77.90 35.48
CA SER A 16 3.30 76.88 36.35
C SER A 16 2.14 76.13 35.65
N GLY A 17 1.94 76.33 34.35
CA GLY A 17 0.83 75.73 33.58
C GLY A 17 1.24 74.73 32.49
N GLN A 18 2.54 74.61 32.17
CA GLN A 18 3.00 73.72 31.10
C GLN A 18 3.11 72.25 31.56
N SER A 19 3.44 72.01 32.84
CA SER A 19 3.62 70.66 33.37
C SER A 19 2.33 69.83 33.35
N ILE A 20 1.17 70.44 33.60
CA ILE A 20 -0.11 69.72 33.59
C ILE A 20 -0.53 69.26 32.18
N VAL A 21 -0.18 70.04 31.14
CA VAL A 21 -0.44 69.69 29.74
C VAL A 21 0.46 68.53 29.31
N LEU A 22 1.73 68.55 29.71
CA LEU A 22 2.69 67.47 29.48
C LEU A 22 2.27 66.16 30.16
N ILE A 23 1.82 66.22 31.42
CA ILE A 23 1.32 65.05 32.16
C ILE A 23 0.05 64.50 31.51
N ALA A 24 -0.90 65.35 31.10
CA ALA A 24 -2.11 64.90 30.41
C ALA A 24 -1.79 64.18 29.10
N LEU A 25 -0.85 64.71 28.30
CA LEU A 25 -0.38 64.05 27.07
C LEU A 25 0.34 62.73 27.34
N LEU A 26 1.15 62.66 28.41
CA LEU A 26 1.83 61.41 28.81
C LEU A 26 0.84 60.32 29.24
N ILE A 27 -0.23 60.69 29.97
CA ILE A 27 -1.28 59.74 30.37
C ILE A 27 -2.01 59.20 29.14
N VAL A 28 -2.37 60.06 28.18
CA VAL A 28 -3.01 59.64 26.92
C VAL A 28 -2.07 58.73 26.12
N GLY A 29 -0.77 59.07 26.04
CA GLY A 29 0.23 58.23 25.39
C GLY A 29 0.36 56.86 26.06
N LEU A 30 0.40 56.82 27.40
CA LEU A 30 0.49 55.57 28.16
C LEU A 30 -0.76 54.68 27.97
N LEU A 31 -1.95 55.27 27.96
CA LEU A 31 -3.19 54.56 27.67
C LEU A 31 -3.22 54.01 26.23
N ALA A 32 -2.67 54.74 25.26
CA ALA A 32 -2.53 54.25 23.89
C ALA A 32 -1.62 53.02 23.81
N PHE A 33 -0.49 53.03 24.53
CA PHE A 33 0.40 51.86 24.60
C PHE A 33 -0.24 50.66 25.32
N VAL A 34 -1.02 50.90 26.38
CA VAL A 34 -1.78 49.83 27.06
C VAL A 34 -2.83 49.22 26.11
N GLY A 35 -3.59 50.06 25.40
CA GLY A 35 -4.58 49.59 24.42
C GLY A 35 -3.94 48.75 23.32
N LEU A 36 -2.81 49.21 22.76
CA LEU A 36 -2.03 48.46 21.79
C LEU A 36 -1.57 47.11 22.35
N ALA A 37 -1.04 47.07 23.58
CA ALA A 37 -0.58 45.84 24.20
C ALA A 37 -1.72 44.82 24.42
N VAL A 38 -2.93 45.29 24.78
CA VAL A 38 -4.11 44.43 24.95
C VAL A 38 -4.56 43.85 23.61
N ASP A 39 -4.67 44.66 22.56
CA ASP A 39 -5.09 44.18 21.24
C ASP A 39 -4.07 43.22 20.64
N VAL A 40 -2.77 43.50 20.78
CA VAL A 40 -1.70 42.57 20.36
C VAL A 40 -1.79 41.27 21.16
N GLY A 41 -1.98 41.33 22.48
CA GLY A 41 -2.16 40.15 23.31
C GLY A 41 -3.38 39.32 22.91
N LEU A 42 -4.49 39.97 22.54
CA LEU A 42 -5.68 39.32 22.00
C LEU A 42 -5.37 38.63 20.65
N ILE A 43 -4.72 39.32 19.73
CA ILE A 43 -4.32 38.75 18.42
C ILE A 43 -3.48 37.48 18.64
N PHE A 44 -2.51 37.51 19.55
CA PHE A 44 -1.68 36.34 19.87
C PHE A 44 -2.50 35.18 20.46
N ALA A 45 -3.38 35.46 21.43
CA ALA A 45 -4.23 34.43 22.03
C ALA A 45 -5.16 33.77 20.99
N ARG A 46 -5.81 34.58 20.14
CA ARG A 46 -6.70 34.12 19.07
C ARG A 46 -5.96 33.39 17.96
N SER A 47 -4.74 33.82 17.64
CA SER A 47 -3.88 33.09 16.70
C SER A 47 -3.54 31.68 17.22
N ALA A 48 -3.23 31.54 18.51
CA ALA A 48 -2.94 30.23 19.10
C ALA A 48 -4.18 29.32 19.15
N GLU A 49 -5.37 29.88 19.40
CA GLU A 49 -6.64 29.14 19.30
C GLU A 49 -6.92 28.69 17.86
N LEU A 50 -6.73 29.58 16.89
CA LEU A 50 -6.94 29.28 15.47
C LEU A 50 -6.01 28.17 14.99
N ASN A 51 -4.71 28.22 15.34
CA ASN A 51 -3.76 27.18 14.95
C ASN A 51 -4.17 25.80 15.46
N LYS A 52 -4.51 25.68 16.75
CA LYS A 52 -4.97 24.41 17.33
C LYS A 52 -6.23 23.87 16.67
N ALA A 53 -7.17 24.75 16.33
CA ALA A 53 -8.42 24.35 15.68
C ALA A 53 -8.17 23.87 14.24
N VAL A 54 -7.29 24.54 13.50
CA VAL A 54 -6.92 24.18 12.12
C VAL A 54 -6.11 22.87 12.08
N ASP A 55 -5.18 22.68 13.03
CA ASP A 55 -4.44 21.43 13.19
C ASP A 55 -5.38 20.23 13.46
N ALA A 56 -6.30 20.39 14.42
CA ALA A 56 -7.29 19.36 14.75
C ALA A 56 -8.23 19.07 13.58
N ALA A 57 -8.63 20.09 12.82
CA ALA A 57 -9.45 19.93 11.63
C ALA A 57 -8.70 19.17 10.53
N ALA A 58 -7.44 19.50 10.26
CA ALA A 58 -6.62 18.81 9.26
C ALA A 58 -6.42 17.34 9.63
N LEU A 59 -6.02 17.06 10.88
CA LEU A 59 -5.84 15.70 11.39
C LEU A 59 -7.12 14.86 11.28
N ALA A 60 -8.27 15.41 11.66
CA ALA A 60 -9.53 14.68 11.59
C ALA A 60 -10.00 14.44 10.15
N ALA A 61 -9.77 15.41 9.26
CA ALA A 61 -10.24 15.35 7.88
C ALA A 61 -9.45 14.34 7.04
N VAL A 62 -8.12 14.28 7.21
CA VAL A 62 -7.28 13.43 6.36
C VAL A 62 -7.66 11.95 6.51
N THR A 63 -8.11 11.50 7.69
CA THR A 63 -8.51 10.10 7.92
C THR A 63 -9.80 9.68 7.22
N GLU A 64 -10.60 10.64 6.76
CA GLU A 64 -11.85 10.39 6.04
C GLU A 64 -11.65 10.45 4.51
N VAL A 65 -10.41 10.69 4.05
CA VAL A 65 -10.06 10.67 2.63
C VAL A 65 -9.91 9.22 2.19
N ILE A 66 -11.03 8.60 1.81
CA ILE A 66 -11.08 7.21 1.30
C ILE A 66 -10.66 7.19 -0.17
N GLU A 67 -11.08 8.17 -0.98
CA GLU A 67 -10.69 8.36 -2.37
C GLU A 67 -10.33 9.83 -2.57
N VAL A 68 -9.28 10.13 -3.34
CA VAL A 68 -8.85 11.54 -3.55
C VAL A 68 -9.86 12.33 -4.40
N THR A 69 -10.78 11.63 -5.07
CA THR A 69 -11.84 12.17 -5.93
C THR A 69 -13.15 12.48 -5.20
N ASP A 70 -13.40 11.90 -4.01
CA ASP A 70 -14.56 12.23 -3.15
C ASP A 70 -14.10 12.65 -1.74
N LEU A 71 -13.99 13.96 -1.55
CA LEU A 71 -13.55 14.56 -0.29
C LEU A 71 -14.71 15.00 0.63
N ARG A 72 -15.96 14.65 0.30
CA ARG A 72 -17.13 15.18 1.02
C ARG A 72 -17.15 14.78 2.50
N ALA A 73 -16.74 13.56 2.81
CA ALA A 73 -16.62 13.07 4.19
C ALA A 73 -15.52 13.84 4.94
N ALA A 74 -14.35 14.03 4.32
CA ALA A 74 -13.23 14.78 4.87
C ALA A 74 -13.58 16.26 5.12
N GLU A 75 -14.20 16.94 4.16
CA GLU A 75 -14.65 18.33 4.31
C GLU A 75 -15.66 18.49 5.46
N THR A 76 -16.63 17.56 5.54
CA THR A 76 -17.63 17.55 6.61
C THR A 76 -16.94 17.38 7.97
N LYS A 77 -15.97 16.47 8.08
CA LYS A 77 -15.22 16.21 9.31
C LYS A 77 -14.35 17.40 9.71
N ALA A 78 -13.65 18.00 8.76
CA ALA A 78 -12.83 19.20 8.97
C ALA A 78 -13.67 20.34 9.57
N ALA A 79 -14.84 20.59 8.98
CA ALA A 79 -15.76 21.63 9.44
C ALA A 79 -16.28 21.35 10.86
N GLN A 80 -16.63 20.10 11.18
CA GLN A 80 -17.08 19.71 12.53
C GLN A 80 -16.00 19.99 13.59
N PHE A 81 -14.76 19.63 13.32
CA PHE A 81 -13.64 19.84 14.25
C PHE A 81 -13.30 21.31 14.39
N LEU A 82 -13.28 22.08 13.30
CA LEU A 82 -13.01 23.52 13.36
C LEU A 82 -14.08 24.26 14.18
N ASN A 83 -15.36 23.94 13.98
CA ASN A 83 -16.48 24.52 14.72
C ASN A 83 -16.48 24.19 16.20
N SER A 84 -16.02 22.98 16.55
CA SER A 84 -15.98 22.54 17.94
C SER A 84 -14.86 23.21 18.72
N ASN A 85 -13.80 23.65 18.03
CA ASN A 85 -12.61 24.23 18.65
C ASN A 85 -12.55 25.77 18.58
N LEU A 86 -13.43 26.41 17.81
CA LEU A 86 -13.54 27.87 17.75
C LEU A 86 -14.86 28.35 18.35
N PRO A 87 -14.87 29.49 19.08
CA PRO A 87 -16.09 30.09 19.62
C PRO A 87 -16.89 30.82 18.51
N VAL A 88 -17.28 30.11 17.46
CA VAL A 88 -18.07 30.66 16.35
C VAL A 88 -19.55 30.43 16.63
N SER A 89 -20.33 31.50 16.72
CA SER A 89 -21.77 31.43 16.89
C SER A 89 -22.45 30.91 15.61
N SER A 90 -22.76 29.62 15.60
CA SER A 90 -23.93 29.02 14.96
C SER A 90 -24.24 29.45 13.50
N SER A 91 -23.57 28.86 12.51
CA SER A 91 -24.19 28.53 11.20
C SER A 91 -23.37 27.62 10.26
N LEU A 92 -22.39 26.86 10.75
CA LEU A 92 -21.62 25.94 9.89
C LEU A 92 -22.24 24.53 9.91
N THR A 93 -23.53 24.44 9.56
CA THR A 93 -24.16 23.18 9.15
C THR A 93 -23.81 22.79 7.71
N SER A 94 -23.13 23.66 6.97
CA SER A 94 -22.58 23.34 5.63
C SER A 94 -21.36 24.21 5.37
N ALA A 95 -20.26 23.56 4.97
CA ALA A 95 -18.95 24.10 4.74
C ALA A 95 -18.85 24.93 3.43
N THR A 96 -19.69 25.96 3.28
CA THR A 96 -19.80 26.74 2.03
C THR A 96 -19.69 28.24 2.21
N ASP A 97 -19.15 28.73 3.34
CA ASP A 97 -18.76 30.14 3.43
C ASP A 97 -17.26 30.29 3.06
N PRO A 98 -16.94 30.66 1.80
CA PRO A 98 -15.56 30.76 1.33
C PRO A 98 -14.75 31.85 2.04
N ALA A 99 -15.38 32.70 2.87
CA ALA A 99 -14.69 33.75 3.62
C ALA A 99 -14.07 33.25 4.94
N VAL A 100 -14.43 32.05 5.42
CA VAL A 100 -13.99 31.54 6.74
C VAL A 100 -13.11 30.30 6.63
N VAL A 101 -13.33 29.43 5.63
CA VAL A 101 -12.54 28.19 5.48
C VAL A 101 -12.35 27.85 4.01
N THR A 102 -11.11 27.60 3.62
CA THR A 102 -10.76 27.03 2.32
C THR A 102 -10.06 25.70 2.55
N PHE A 103 -10.68 24.63 2.08
CA PHE A 103 -10.08 23.30 2.02
C PHE A 103 -9.31 23.17 0.71
N ASP A 104 -8.13 22.57 0.78
CA ASP A 104 -7.45 22.17 -0.45
C ASP A 104 -8.17 20.93 -1.00
N GLN A 105 -8.88 21.07 -2.12
CA GLN A 105 -9.62 19.97 -2.78
C GLN A 105 -8.70 18.93 -3.42
N ALA A 106 -7.42 19.03 -3.16
CA ALA A 106 -6.39 18.34 -3.86
C ALA A 106 -5.66 17.48 -2.83
N ALA A 107 -6.35 16.47 -2.29
CA ALA A 107 -5.67 15.43 -1.56
C ALA A 107 -4.55 14.87 -2.45
N ARG A 108 -3.32 14.84 -1.95
CA ARG A 108 -2.13 14.42 -2.73
C ARG A 108 -1.63 13.11 -2.18
N VAL A 109 -1.25 12.20 -3.08
CA VAL A 109 -0.44 11.01 -2.76
C VAL A 109 1.01 11.33 -3.11
N ASN A 110 1.95 11.12 -2.18
CA ASN A 110 3.39 11.24 -2.48
C ASN A 110 3.98 9.91 -2.99
N ASP A 111 5.26 9.92 -3.37
CA ASP A 111 5.97 8.72 -3.87
C ASP A 111 6.09 7.56 -2.84
N LEU A 112 5.80 7.84 -1.56
CA LEU A 112 5.75 6.87 -0.46
C LEU A 112 4.32 6.40 -0.14
N GLY A 113 3.30 6.85 -0.88
CA GLY A 113 1.90 6.49 -0.67
C GLY A 113 1.18 7.28 0.43
N GLU A 114 1.75 8.40 0.88
CA GLU A 114 1.17 9.30 1.90
C GLU A 114 0.03 10.13 1.32
N VAL A 115 -1.18 10.05 1.87
CA VAL A 115 -2.29 10.96 1.56
C VAL A 115 -2.20 12.20 2.44
N ARG A 116 -2.17 13.38 1.81
CA ARG A 116 -2.17 14.69 2.46
C ARG A 116 -3.51 15.41 2.29
N TYR A 117 -3.95 16.13 3.31
CA TYR A 117 -5.11 17.01 3.26
C TYR A 117 -4.79 18.32 3.98
N ALA A 118 -5.02 19.45 3.31
CA ALA A 118 -4.69 20.76 3.83
C ALA A 118 -5.94 21.59 4.14
N VAL A 119 -5.92 22.24 5.30
CA VAL A 119 -6.97 23.13 5.79
C VAL A 119 -6.40 24.52 5.96
N THR A 120 -7.06 25.51 5.38
CA THR A 120 -6.76 26.92 5.63
C THR A 120 -8.00 27.59 6.18
N ALA A 121 -7.89 28.24 7.33
CA ALA A 121 -9.00 28.97 7.95
C ALA A 121 -8.65 30.45 8.13
N THR A 122 -9.65 31.29 7.95
CA THR A 122 -9.60 32.73 8.16
C THR A 122 -10.60 33.16 9.22
N TRP A 123 -10.13 33.87 10.24
CA TRP A 123 -10.95 34.31 11.35
C TRP A 123 -10.82 35.83 11.55
N PRO A 124 -11.86 36.62 11.25
CA PRO A 124 -11.90 38.03 11.62
C PRO A 124 -12.06 38.16 13.13
N ILE A 125 -11.11 38.84 13.77
CA ILE A 125 -11.21 39.18 15.19
C ILE A 125 -11.38 40.68 15.36
N GLU A 126 -12.35 41.08 16.18
CA GLU A 126 -12.58 42.49 16.51
C GLU A 126 -11.49 43.01 17.44
N LEU A 127 -10.95 44.20 17.14
CA LEU A 127 -9.96 44.89 17.95
C LEU A 127 -10.65 45.92 18.85
N TYR A 128 -10.20 46.06 20.10
CA TYR A 128 -10.87 46.93 21.06
C TYR A 128 -10.37 48.37 21.01
N PHE A 129 -9.06 48.58 21.09
CA PHE A 129 -8.45 49.90 21.24
C PHE A 129 -7.93 50.48 19.91
N LEU A 130 -7.43 49.64 19.03
CA LEU A 130 -6.98 49.98 17.67
C LEU A 130 -8.14 50.49 16.79
N LYS A 131 -9.39 50.18 17.17
CA LYS A 131 -10.58 50.74 16.55
C LYS A 131 -10.60 52.27 16.60
N VAL A 132 -10.01 52.88 17.64
CA VAL A 132 -9.94 54.35 17.80
C VAL A 132 -9.10 55.02 16.71
N ILE A 133 -8.15 54.30 16.11
CA ILE A 133 -7.31 54.80 15.00
C ILE A 133 -7.74 54.26 13.63
N GLY A 134 -8.92 53.64 13.55
CA GLY A 134 -9.52 53.17 12.29
C GLY A 134 -9.21 51.72 11.91
N LEU A 135 -8.64 50.91 12.81
CA LEU A 135 -8.42 49.48 12.62
C LEU A 135 -9.47 48.69 13.41
N GLU A 136 -10.58 48.34 12.77
CA GLU A 136 -11.73 47.71 13.45
C GLU A 136 -11.55 46.20 13.68
N ASP A 137 -10.92 45.53 12.73
CA ASP A 137 -10.70 44.09 12.75
C ASP A 137 -9.28 43.71 12.32
N TYR A 138 -8.91 42.47 12.62
CA TYR A 138 -7.72 41.83 12.10
C TYR A 138 -8.07 40.43 11.58
N MET A 139 -7.73 40.18 10.32
CA MET A 139 -7.94 38.88 9.69
C MET A 139 -6.81 37.93 10.06
N LEU A 140 -7.08 37.02 11.00
CA LEU A 140 -6.18 35.91 11.28
C LEU A 140 -6.29 34.89 10.16
N LYS A 141 -5.15 34.36 9.72
CA LYS A 141 -5.07 33.24 8.78
C LYS A 141 -4.19 32.17 9.39
N SER A 142 -4.67 30.94 9.37
CA SER A 142 -3.88 29.76 9.75
C SER A 142 -4.02 28.68 8.71
N HIS A 143 -2.99 27.85 8.61
CA HIS A 143 -2.85 26.78 7.64
C HIS A 143 -2.24 25.58 8.34
N ALA A 144 -2.83 24.40 8.13
CA ALA A 144 -2.24 23.13 8.53
C ALA A 144 -2.42 22.11 7.41
N THR A 145 -1.42 21.27 7.24
CA THR A 145 -1.50 20.08 6.39
C THR A 145 -1.36 18.86 7.29
N ALA A 146 -2.27 17.91 7.15
CA ALA A 146 -2.15 16.61 7.80
C ALA A 146 -1.94 15.52 6.77
N ALA A 147 -1.29 14.45 7.19
CA ALA A 147 -0.97 13.30 6.38
C ALA A 147 -1.27 11.99 7.10
N TYR A 148 -1.54 10.95 6.32
CA TYR A 148 -1.50 9.57 6.78
C TYR A 148 -1.09 8.64 5.63
N PHE A 149 -0.62 7.44 5.94
CA PHE A 149 -0.34 6.41 4.95
C PHE A 149 -1.54 5.45 4.85
N PRO A 150 -2.45 5.61 3.87
CA PRO A 150 -3.54 4.66 3.67
C PRO A 150 -3.08 3.31 3.15
N ILE A 151 -1.99 3.31 2.38
CA ILE A 151 -1.47 2.14 1.69
C ILE A 151 -0.78 1.25 2.71
N THR A 152 -1.29 0.03 2.84
CA THR A 152 -0.72 -1.01 3.70
C THR A 152 0.06 -2.03 2.88
N ASP A 153 1.04 -2.63 3.54
CA ASP A 153 1.84 -3.73 3.04
C ASP A 153 0.97 -5.00 2.96
N ILE A 154 0.83 -5.56 1.75
CA ILE A 154 0.09 -6.79 1.49
C ILE A 154 1.10 -7.94 1.36
N TYR A 155 0.93 -9.06 2.08
CA TYR A 155 1.84 -10.20 1.95
C TYR A 155 1.93 -10.65 0.48
N ALA A 156 3.15 -10.65 -0.06
CA ALA A 156 3.38 -10.98 -1.47
C ALA A 156 3.07 -12.45 -1.74
N SER A 157 3.53 -13.33 -0.87
CA SER A 157 3.27 -14.77 -0.98
C SER A 157 2.47 -15.29 0.19
N ARG A 158 1.62 -16.28 -0.10
CA ARG A 158 1.01 -17.13 0.93
C ARG A 158 2.09 -17.96 1.67
N ARG A 159 3.16 -18.35 0.96
CA ARG A 159 4.21 -19.23 1.46
C ARG A 159 5.56 -18.51 1.50
N VAL A 160 5.99 -18.17 2.70
CA VAL A 160 7.26 -17.45 2.93
C VAL A 160 8.52 -18.31 2.71
N ASP A 161 8.36 -19.61 2.46
CA ASP A 161 9.44 -20.56 2.21
C ASP A 161 9.82 -20.70 0.73
N GLY A 162 9.18 -19.93 -0.18
CA GLY A 162 9.53 -19.94 -1.61
C GLY A 162 9.11 -21.23 -2.34
N ALA A 163 7.96 -21.81 -1.94
CA ALA A 163 7.26 -22.84 -2.69
C ALA A 163 5.94 -22.31 -3.27
N LEU A 164 5.63 -22.68 -4.52
CA LEU A 164 4.40 -22.26 -5.20
C LEU A 164 3.32 -23.32 -5.11
N THR A 165 2.10 -22.97 -4.71
CA THR A 165 1.03 -23.97 -4.56
C THR A 165 -0.36 -23.52 -4.99
N THR A 166 -0.69 -22.23 -4.92
CA THR A 166 -2.08 -21.75 -5.05
C THR A 166 -2.24 -20.45 -5.82
N SER A 167 -1.27 -19.58 -5.71
CA SER A 167 -1.27 -18.26 -6.31
C SER A 167 0.16 -17.75 -6.38
N ASN A 168 0.41 -16.85 -7.32
CA ASN A 168 1.67 -16.16 -7.53
C ASN A 168 1.38 -14.73 -7.97
N GLN A 169 2.42 -13.91 -8.02
CA GLN A 169 2.30 -12.53 -8.47
C GLN A 169 2.28 -12.48 -9.97
N ALA A 170 1.69 -11.42 -10.51
CA ALA A 170 1.60 -11.23 -11.94
C ALA A 170 1.88 -9.77 -12.31
N VAL A 171 2.44 -9.55 -13.48
CA VAL A 171 2.51 -8.22 -14.09
C VAL A 171 2.27 -8.36 -15.58
N PHE A 172 1.45 -7.48 -16.15
CA PHE A 172 1.16 -7.51 -17.58
C PHE A 172 1.97 -6.48 -18.34
N GLY A 173 2.32 -6.81 -19.58
CA GLY A 173 3.00 -5.86 -20.45
C GLY A 173 2.15 -4.61 -20.73
N PRO A 174 2.76 -3.45 -20.97
CA PRO A 174 2.04 -2.18 -21.16
C PRO A 174 1.05 -2.19 -22.33
N ASN A 175 1.22 -3.06 -23.34
CA ASN A 175 0.30 -3.16 -24.47
C ASN A 175 -0.91 -4.09 -24.21
N SER A 176 -1.01 -4.65 -23.02
CA SER A 176 -2.14 -5.50 -22.58
C SER A 176 -3.42 -4.68 -22.34
N CYS A 177 -4.45 -5.35 -21.85
CA CYS A 177 -5.71 -4.73 -21.42
C CYS A 177 -5.92 -4.97 -19.93
N SER A 178 -6.51 -4.01 -19.24
CA SER A 178 -6.78 -4.14 -17.80
C SER A 178 -7.85 -5.17 -17.45
N SER A 179 -8.69 -5.56 -18.41
CA SER A 179 -9.67 -6.64 -18.26
C SER A 179 -9.05 -8.05 -18.25
N MET A 180 -7.74 -8.14 -18.02
CA MET A 180 -6.98 -9.38 -17.88
C MET A 180 -6.44 -9.50 -16.44
N GLY A 181 -6.97 -8.71 -15.49
CA GLY A 181 -6.59 -8.78 -14.08
C GLY A 181 -5.60 -7.74 -13.59
N ASP A 182 -4.89 -7.03 -14.47
CA ASP A 182 -3.91 -6.01 -14.08
C ASP A 182 -4.47 -4.59 -14.25
N PRO A 183 -4.82 -3.90 -13.16
CA PRO A 183 -5.41 -2.58 -13.26
C PRO A 183 -4.42 -1.48 -13.67
N TYR A 184 -3.11 -1.64 -13.46
CA TYR A 184 -2.17 -0.50 -13.51
C TYR A 184 -1.06 -0.61 -14.55
N SER A 185 -0.58 -1.81 -14.89
CA SER A 185 0.44 -1.95 -15.92
C SER A 185 -0.01 -1.61 -17.34
N PRO A 186 -1.27 -1.85 -17.76
CA PRO A 186 -1.71 -1.48 -19.11
C PRO A 186 -1.64 0.03 -19.37
N LEU A 187 -1.18 0.41 -20.56
CA LEU A 187 -1.07 1.82 -21.01
C LEU A 187 -2.37 2.62 -20.96
N ASN A 188 -3.49 1.92 -21.04
CA ASN A 188 -4.81 2.52 -21.12
C ASN A 188 -5.77 1.64 -20.32
N PRO A 189 -5.82 1.80 -18.99
CA PRO A 189 -6.75 1.05 -18.17
C PRO A 189 -8.18 1.32 -18.67
N GLY A 190 -9.01 0.28 -18.74
CA GLY A 190 -10.39 0.37 -19.24
C GLY A 190 -11.43 0.54 -18.12
N TRP A 191 -11.02 0.52 -16.86
CA TRP A 191 -11.88 0.59 -15.68
C TRP A 191 -12.05 2.03 -15.17
N GLY A 192 -13.01 2.29 -14.29
CA GLY A 192 -13.21 3.61 -13.66
C GLY A 192 -13.60 4.76 -14.62
N THR A 193 -13.70 5.95 -14.05
CA THR A 193 -13.90 7.20 -14.79
C THR A 193 -12.61 7.64 -15.49
N PRO A 194 -12.68 8.43 -16.59
CA PRO A 194 -11.49 8.99 -17.23
C PRO A 194 -10.56 9.75 -16.26
N GLU A 195 -11.14 10.44 -15.28
CA GLU A 195 -10.42 11.20 -14.26
C GLU A 195 -9.65 10.27 -13.30
N GLU A 196 -10.33 9.25 -12.75
CA GLU A 196 -9.70 8.24 -11.88
C GLU A 196 -8.54 7.54 -12.59
N ARG A 197 -8.75 7.15 -13.85
CA ARG A 197 -7.71 6.48 -14.63
C ARG A 197 -6.49 7.35 -14.88
N ALA A 198 -6.69 8.65 -15.11
CA ALA A 198 -5.61 9.55 -15.47
C ALA A 198 -4.52 9.64 -14.39
N GLU A 199 -4.88 9.39 -13.12
CA GLU A 199 -3.94 9.33 -11.99
C GLU A 199 -2.97 8.14 -12.06
N PHE A 200 -3.36 7.06 -12.74
CA PHE A 200 -2.59 5.82 -12.81
C PHE A 200 -1.92 5.58 -14.17
N LEU A 201 -2.16 6.46 -15.15
CA LEU A 201 -1.48 6.42 -16.44
C LEU A 201 0.03 6.63 -16.26
N GLY A 202 0.82 5.63 -16.64
CA GLY A 202 2.29 5.66 -16.52
C GLY A 202 2.83 4.96 -15.27
N LEU A 203 1.97 4.43 -14.40
CA LEU A 203 2.36 3.62 -13.25
C LEU A 203 2.53 2.15 -13.65
N TYR A 204 3.56 1.84 -14.44
CA TYR A 204 3.90 0.45 -14.85
C TYR A 204 4.62 -0.36 -13.77
N THR A 205 4.78 0.21 -12.58
CA THR A 205 5.69 -0.30 -11.57
C THR A 205 4.94 -0.65 -10.31
N TYR A 206 4.98 -1.93 -9.96
CA TYR A 206 4.57 -2.41 -8.65
C TYR A 206 5.77 -2.39 -7.72
N ARG A 207 5.62 -1.74 -6.58
CA ARG A 207 6.66 -1.66 -5.56
C ARG A 207 6.42 -2.70 -4.48
N TYR A 208 7.45 -3.47 -4.21
CA TYR A 208 7.50 -4.42 -3.12
C TYR A 208 8.43 -3.90 -2.02
N ARG A 209 8.09 -4.20 -0.77
CA ARG A 209 8.88 -3.93 0.42
C ARG A 209 9.31 -5.24 1.04
N ILE A 210 10.61 -5.40 1.23
CA ILE A 210 11.23 -6.52 1.91
C ILE A 210 11.62 -6.01 3.29
N LEU A 211 10.90 -6.48 4.30
CA LEU A 211 11.17 -6.21 5.71
C LEU A 211 12.26 -7.16 6.18
N VAL A 212 13.36 -6.59 6.68
CA VAL A 212 14.44 -7.32 7.35
C VAL A 212 14.36 -7.04 8.85
N PRO A 213 14.15 -8.06 9.70
CA PRO A 213 14.07 -7.88 11.15
C PRO A 213 15.31 -7.20 11.75
N GLY A 214 15.13 -6.44 12.83
CA GLY A 214 16.22 -5.70 13.46
C GLY A 214 17.30 -6.59 14.09
N ASP A 215 16.92 -7.82 14.48
CA ASP A 215 17.79 -8.87 15.01
C ASP A 215 18.34 -9.80 13.91
N TYR A 216 18.03 -9.56 12.63
CA TYR A 216 18.51 -10.38 11.53
C TYR A 216 20.04 -10.36 11.44
N MET A 217 20.65 -9.18 11.64
CA MET A 217 22.09 -8.98 11.56
C MET A 217 22.89 -9.65 12.70
N ASP A 218 22.22 -10.08 13.77
CA ASP A 218 22.85 -10.87 14.84
C ASP A 218 23.17 -12.30 14.37
N ARG A 219 22.51 -12.75 13.30
CA ARG A 219 22.55 -14.14 12.80
C ARG A 219 23.12 -14.22 11.39
N HIS A 220 22.85 -13.21 10.55
CA HIS A 220 23.21 -13.18 9.13
C HIS A 220 23.76 -11.82 8.71
N SER A 221 24.87 -11.82 7.96
CA SER A 221 25.41 -10.57 7.38
C SER A 221 24.93 -10.32 5.96
N GLU A 222 24.36 -11.32 5.30
CA GLU A 222 23.93 -11.26 3.90
C GLU A 222 22.43 -11.47 3.78
N LEU A 223 21.85 -10.80 2.78
CA LEU A 223 20.48 -11.02 2.33
C LEU A 223 20.52 -11.48 0.87
N ARG A 224 19.76 -12.53 0.57
CA ARG A 224 19.52 -13.02 -0.78
C ARG A 224 18.07 -12.77 -1.15
N VAL A 225 17.84 -12.21 -2.33
CA VAL A 225 16.53 -12.10 -2.97
C VAL A 225 16.50 -13.07 -4.15
N GLU A 226 15.46 -13.89 -4.20
CA GLU A 226 15.21 -14.85 -5.28
C GLU A 226 13.92 -14.46 -6.00
N LEU A 227 13.98 -14.51 -7.33
CA LEU A 227 12.84 -14.29 -8.21
C LEU A 227 12.47 -15.64 -8.83
N PHE A 228 11.24 -16.07 -8.60
CA PHE A 228 10.63 -17.12 -9.41
C PHE A 228 10.10 -16.53 -10.69
N ASP A 229 10.52 -17.19 -11.73
CA ASP A 229 10.27 -16.94 -13.14
C ASP A 229 10.18 -15.47 -13.55
N PRO A 230 11.33 -14.78 -13.62
CA PRO A 230 11.37 -13.38 -13.99
C PRO A 230 11.27 -13.15 -15.51
N ASP A 231 11.11 -14.19 -16.32
CA ASP A 231 10.91 -14.08 -17.77
C ASP A 231 9.49 -14.47 -18.15
N SER A 232 9.06 -14.19 -19.38
CA SER A 232 7.67 -14.48 -19.81
C SER A 232 7.59 -15.51 -20.95
N ILE A 233 8.55 -16.43 -21.05
CA ILE A 233 8.74 -17.28 -22.23
C ILE A 233 8.01 -18.62 -22.07
N ASN A 234 6.93 -18.80 -22.82
CA ASN A 234 6.24 -20.10 -22.88
C ASN A 234 6.88 -21.11 -23.85
N LYS A 235 7.38 -22.22 -23.31
CA LYS A 235 7.85 -23.36 -24.11
C LYS A 235 6.72 -24.07 -24.86
N PRO A 236 6.96 -24.58 -26.08
CA PRO A 236 5.97 -25.33 -26.84
C PRO A 236 5.69 -26.71 -26.23
N ASN A 237 4.56 -27.29 -26.61
CA ASN A 237 4.20 -28.66 -26.25
C ASN A 237 5.26 -29.66 -26.74
N ASN A 238 5.58 -30.64 -25.89
CA ASN A 238 6.60 -31.66 -26.18
C ASN A 238 6.03 -32.96 -26.79
N ASN A 239 4.70 -33.09 -26.89
CA ASN A 239 4.04 -34.23 -27.52
C ASN A 239 2.81 -33.80 -28.35
N GLY A 240 3.07 -33.17 -29.50
CA GLY A 240 2.02 -32.65 -30.39
C GLY A 240 1.25 -31.51 -29.71
N ASN A 241 0.01 -31.78 -29.27
CA ASN A 241 -0.87 -30.78 -28.62
C ASN A 241 -0.94 -30.95 -27.09
N ARG A 242 -0.06 -31.76 -26.49
CA ARG A 242 -0.04 -32.04 -25.05
C ARG A 242 1.37 -31.82 -24.51
N TYR A 243 1.47 -31.24 -23.32
CA TYR A 243 2.70 -31.31 -22.54
C TYR A 243 2.65 -32.54 -21.65
N VAL A 244 3.68 -33.38 -21.72
CA VAL A 244 3.82 -34.59 -20.91
C VAL A 244 5.09 -34.51 -20.08
N ASP A 245 4.97 -34.76 -18.79
CA ASP A 245 6.11 -34.74 -17.87
C ASP A 245 6.07 -35.91 -16.88
N THR A 246 7.21 -36.17 -16.28
CA THR A 246 7.40 -37.11 -15.19
C THR A 246 7.25 -36.37 -13.87
N VAL A 247 6.09 -36.50 -13.23
CA VAL A 247 5.74 -35.85 -11.97
C VAL A 247 6.32 -36.66 -10.81
N ALA A 248 7.13 -36.03 -9.98
CA ALA A 248 7.57 -36.59 -8.71
C ALA A 248 6.61 -36.15 -7.59
N HIS A 249 6.30 -37.06 -6.68
CA HIS A 249 5.34 -36.83 -5.61
C HIS A 249 5.98 -36.60 -4.25
N THR A 250 5.23 -35.98 -3.35
CA THR A 250 5.65 -35.77 -1.95
C THR A 250 5.72 -37.08 -1.17
N GLU A 251 6.49 -37.09 -0.08
CA GLU A 251 6.55 -38.23 0.85
C GLU A 251 5.19 -38.51 1.50
N ALA A 252 4.37 -37.47 1.70
CA ALA A 252 3.02 -37.61 2.22
C ALA A 252 2.13 -38.44 1.27
N TRP A 253 2.24 -38.23 -0.04
CA TRP A 253 1.54 -39.04 -1.05
C TRP A 253 1.99 -40.50 -1.04
N ILE A 254 3.31 -40.72 -1.04
CA ILE A 254 3.90 -42.07 -1.05
C ILE A 254 3.49 -42.84 0.22
N ALA A 255 3.51 -42.18 1.38
CA ALA A 255 3.07 -42.77 2.64
C ALA A 255 1.58 -43.17 2.65
N ASN A 256 0.76 -42.56 1.79
CA ASN A 256 -0.66 -42.90 1.59
C ASN A 256 -0.89 -43.90 0.44
N GLY A 257 0.17 -44.57 -0.04
CA GLY A 257 0.08 -45.64 -1.04
C GLY A 257 0.11 -45.15 -2.49
N GLY A 258 0.44 -43.87 -2.71
CA GLY A 258 0.67 -43.31 -4.04
C GLY A 258 2.01 -43.74 -4.64
N GLU A 259 2.11 -43.71 -5.96
CA GLU A 259 3.36 -43.96 -6.67
C GLU A 259 4.35 -42.80 -6.46
N PRO A 260 5.66 -43.06 -6.28
CA PRO A 260 6.65 -41.99 -6.12
C PRO A 260 6.77 -41.07 -7.34
N VAL A 261 6.47 -41.61 -8.52
CA VAL A 261 6.61 -40.92 -9.80
C VAL A 261 5.49 -41.39 -10.74
N GLU A 262 4.86 -40.44 -11.45
CA GLU A 262 3.84 -40.72 -12.45
C GLU A 262 4.07 -39.89 -13.74
N THR A 263 3.72 -40.44 -14.91
CA THR A 263 3.68 -39.67 -16.16
C THR A 263 2.32 -39.03 -16.33
N LEU A 264 2.26 -37.73 -16.09
CA LEU A 264 1.06 -36.91 -16.19
C LEU A 264 1.24 -35.81 -17.23
N ALA A 265 0.15 -35.12 -17.55
CA ALA A 265 0.17 -34.22 -18.70
C ALA A 265 -1.03 -33.27 -18.81
N CYS A 266 -0.78 -32.04 -19.23
CA CYS A 266 -1.80 -31.00 -19.43
C CYS A 266 -2.15 -30.81 -20.91
N ARG A 267 -3.36 -30.29 -21.19
CA ARG A 267 -3.85 -30.03 -22.56
C ARG A 267 -4.17 -28.54 -22.75
N ARG A 268 -3.15 -27.71 -22.85
CA ARG A 268 -3.27 -26.26 -23.12
C ARG A 268 -2.28 -25.85 -24.20
N GLU A 269 -2.69 -24.95 -25.10
CA GLU A 269 -1.80 -24.35 -26.10
C GLU A 269 -0.74 -23.50 -25.42
N ASN A 270 0.45 -23.32 -26.00
CA ASN A 270 1.55 -22.56 -25.41
C ASN A 270 1.32 -21.03 -25.28
N ILE A 271 0.06 -20.60 -25.30
CA ILE A 271 -0.40 -19.23 -25.05
C ILE A 271 -1.07 -19.06 -23.69
N ASP A 272 -1.46 -20.14 -23.02
CA ASP A 272 -2.13 -20.12 -21.71
C ASP A 272 -1.15 -20.59 -20.61
N PRO A 273 -1.53 -20.70 -19.33
CA PRO A 273 -0.74 -21.44 -18.34
C PRO A 273 -0.97 -22.94 -18.51
N CYS A 274 -0.07 -23.75 -17.96
CA CYS A 274 -0.25 -25.19 -17.88
C CYS A 274 0.25 -25.71 -16.53
N LEU A 275 -0.70 -26.29 -15.80
CA LEU A 275 -0.51 -26.92 -14.51
C LEU A 275 -1.02 -28.36 -14.63
N ILE A 276 -0.24 -29.30 -14.10
CA ILE A 276 -0.61 -30.71 -14.04
C ILE A 276 -1.08 -31.01 -12.63
N ASP A 277 -2.34 -31.45 -12.48
CA ASP A 277 -2.91 -31.89 -11.21
C ASP A 277 -2.17 -33.15 -10.73
N THR A 278 -1.53 -33.08 -9.57
CA THR A 278 -0.82 -34.22 -8.98
C THR A 278 -1.75 -35.18 -8.25
N SER A 279 -3.03 -34.82 -8.10
CA SER A 279 -4.03 -35.53 -7.30
C SER A 279 -3.70 -35.62 -5.80
N GLU A 280 -2.63 -34.98 -5.32
CA GLU A 280 -2.21 -35.09 -3.92
C GLU A 280 -3.21 -34.46 -2.95
N THR A 281 -4.06 -33.52 -3.40
CA THR A 281 -5.13 -32.96 -2.57
C THR A 281 -6.16 -34.01 -2.13
N SER A 282 -6.25 -35.15 -2.82
CA SER A 282 -7.22 -36.22 -2.54
C SER A 282 -6.96 -36.97 -1.22
N ILE A 283 -5.75 -36.89 -0.67
CA ILE A 283 -5.41 -37.56 0.61
C ILE A 283 -5.90 -36.79 1.84
N GLY A 284 -6.47 -35.59 1.67
CA GLY A 284 -7.16 -34.85 2.74
C GLY A 284 -6.24 -34.21 3.77
N LEU A 285 -4.96 -34.00 3.45
CA LEU A 285 -4.03 -33.26 4.29
C LEU A 285 -4.13 -31.74 4.08
N PRO A 286 -3.60 -30.92 5.02
CA PRO A 286 -3.46 -29.49 4.81
C PRO A 286 -2.71 -29.18 3.51
N LEU A 287 -3.11 -28.11 2.83
CA LEU A 287 -2.59 -27.77 1.50
C LEU A 287 -1.07 -27.56 1.48
N ASP A 288 -0.51 -27.02 2.56
CA ASP A 288 0.94 -26.77 2.66
C ASP A 288 1.75 -28.07 2.92
N SER A 289 1.06 -29.20 3.18
CA SER A 289 1.64 -30.53 3.39
C SER A 289 1.56 -31.44 2.15
N VAL A 290 1.05 -30.93 1.03
CA VAL A 290 0.95 -31.64 -0.25
C VAL A 290 1.46 -30.74 -1.37
N ASN A 291 1.79 -31.32 -2.52
CA ASN A 291 2.10 -30.55 -3.72
C ASN A 291 0.94 -30.68 -4.71
N PRO A 292 -0.03 -29.74 -4.74
CA PRO A 292 -1.25 -29.89 -5.56
C PRO A 292 -0.98 -29.84 -7.08
N TRP A 293 0.10 -29.17 -7.50
CA TRP A 293 0.36 -28.90 -8.91
C TRP A 293 1.81 -29.16 -9.28
N TRP A 294 1.98 -29.60 -10.51
CA TRP A 294 3.25 -29.62 -11.21
C TRP A 294 3.23 -28.56 -12.32
N PHE A 295 4.09 -27.56 -12.19
CA PHE A 295 4.15 -26.37 -13.02
C PHE A 295 4.91 -26.67 -14.31
N VAL A 296 4.31 -26.35 -15.44
CA VAL A 296 4.92 -26.52 -16.76
C VAL A 296 5.14 -25.18 -17.45
N ARG A 297 4.28 -24.20 -17.14
CA ARG A 297 4.36 -22.81 -17.58
C ARG A 297 3.29 -22.02 -16.83
N ILE A 298 3.61 -20.80 -16.47
CA ILE A 298 2.75 -19.95 -15.66
C ILE A 298 2.32 -18.69 -16.39
N ASP A 299 3.10 -18.26 -17.39
CA ASP A 299 2.80 -17.07 -18.17
C ASP A 299 1.69 -17.28 -19.18
N GLU A 300 1.01 -16.19 -19.51
CA GLU A 300 -0.04 -16.17 -20.51
C GLU A 300 0.34 -15.25 -21.67
N ASN A 301 0.49 -15.80 -22.86
CA ASN A 301 0.70 -15.01 -24.07
C ASN A 301 -0.61 -14.30 -24.41
N ARG A 302 -0.67 -13.00 -24.12
CA ARG A 302 -1.85 -12.17 -24.39
C ARG A 302 -1.55 -11.17 -25.50
N SER A 303 -2.59 -10.83 -26.25
CA SER A 303 -2.57 -9.79 -27.27
C SER A 303 -3.42 -8.60 -26.83
N GLY A 304 -2.93 -7.41 -27.11
CA GLY A 304 -3.62 -6.16 -26.84
C GLY A 304 -3.04 -5.05 -27.71
N ASN A 305 -3.82 -3.99 -27.90
CA ASN A 305 -3.42 -2.87 -28.78
C ASN A 305 -3.43 -1.51 -28.05
N GLY A 306 -3.34 -1.50 -26.72
CA GLY A 306 -3.43 -0.30 -25.87
C GLY A 306 -4.71 0.56 -26.07
N SER A 307 -5.65 0.14 -26.91
CA SER A 307 -6.76 0.96 -27.44
C SER A 307 -8.13 0.27 -27.33
N GLY A 308 -8.25 -0.73 -26.45
CA GLY A 308 -9.52 -1.21 -25.88
C GLY A 308 -10.48 -1.98 -26.81
N THR A 309 -10.12 -2.31 -28.05
CA THR A 309 -11.04 -3.00 -28.99
C THR A 309 -10.56 -4.34 -29.55
N GLY A 310 -9.53 -4.95 -28.95
CA GLY A 310 -8.99 -6.25 -29.39
C GLY A 310 -8.24 -7.01 -28.29
N CYS A 311 -8.77 -7.02 -27.07
CA CYS A 311 -8.18 -7.73 -25.93
C CYS A 311 -8.45 -9.23 -26.04
N GLY A 312 -7.42 -10.08 -26.00
CA GLY A 312 -7.59 -11.52 -26.09
C GLY A 312 -6.28 -12.29 -26.23
N GLY A 313 -6.35 -13.62 -26.23
CA GLY A 313 -5.22 -14.47 -26.58
C GLY A 313 -4.94 -14.44 -28.10
N PRO A 314 -3.67 -14.49 -28.54
CA PRO A 314 -3.35 -14.67 -29.94
C PRO A 314 -3.71 -16.09 -30.40
N GLY A 315 -3.97 -16.29 -31.70
CA GLY A 315 -4.28 -17.61 -32.24
C GLY A 315 -3.11 -18.62 -32.25
N ALA A 316 -1.90 -18.16 -31.89
CA ALA A 316 -0.72 -18.98 -31.67
C ALA A 316 0.30 -18.16 -30.86
N TYR A 317 1.23 -18.85 -30.19
CA TYR A 317 2.30 -18.20 -29.44
C TYR A 317 3.11 -17.24 -30.31
N THR A 318 3.22 -16.02 -29.83
CA THR A 318 3.87 -14.91 -30.52
C THR A 318 4.92 -14.28 -29.59
N PRO A 319 6.22 -14.51 -29.85
CA PRO A 319 7.31 -14.04 -28.97
C PRO A 319 7.34 -12.52 -28.77
N SER A 320 6.90 -11.73 -29.77
CA SER A 320 6.86 -10.28 -29.64
C SER A 320 5.84 -9.77 -28.60
N PHE A 321 4.92 -10.63 -28.14
CA PHE A 321 3.99 -10.29 -27.06
C PHE A 321 4.53 -10.61 -25.67
N ASN A 322 5.61 -11.38 -25.55
CA ASN A 322 6.27 -11.65 -24.28
C ASN A 322 6.58 -10.33 -23.56
N THR A 323 6.30 -10.29 -22.26
CA THR A 323 6.48 -9.12 -21.43
C THR A 323 7.89 -9.09 -20.88
N GLN A 324 8.59 -8.00 -21.21
CA GLN A 324 9.89 -7.76 -20.60
C GLN A 324 9.67 -7.06 -19.27
N THR A 325 10.07 -7.69 -18.17
CA THR A 325 9.90 -7.16 -16.82
C THR A 325 11.24 -6.76 -16.24
N ARG A 326 11.32 -5.57 -15.63
CA ARG A 326 12.52 -5.09 -14.95
C ARG A 326 12.32 -5.15 -13.44
N TYR A 327 13.28 -5.73 -12.75
CA TYR A 327 13.35 -5.91 -11.31
C TYR A 327 14.51 -5.06 -10.76
N GLU A 328 14.22 -4.06 -9.94
CA GLU A 328 15.22 -3.17 -9.37
C GLU A 328 15.17 -3.17 -7.84
N LEU A 329 16.28 -3.57 -7.22
CA LEU A 329 16.47 -3.50 -5.78
C LEU A 329 17.04 -2.14 -5.38
N SER A 330 16.51 -1.57 -4.32
CA SER A 330 16.95 -0.30 -3.76
C SER A 330 16.68 -0.22 -2.25
N TYR A 331 17.26 0.78 -1.60
CA TYR A 331 16.95 1.13 -0.21
C TYR A 331 16.88 2.64 -0.06
N PHE A 332 16.21 3.13 0.98
CA PHE A 332 16.25 4.54 1.34
C PHE A 332 17.35 4.79 2.36
N ALA A 333 18.18 5.79 2.08
CA ALA A 333 19.23 6.26 2.98
C ALA A 333 18.90 7.68 3.47
N GLN A 334 19.26 7.98 4.71
CA GLN A 334 19.18 9.33 5.25
C GLN A 334 20.55 9.99 5.25
N ASN A 335 20.65 11.14 4.60
CA ASN A 335 21.85 11.98 4.61
C ASN A 335 22.00 12.70 5.96
N SER A 336 23.19 13.22 6.24
CA SER A 336 23.48 13.95 7.48
C SER A 336 22.65 15.22 7.68
N ASP A 337 22.04 15.75 6.61
CA ASP A 337 21.14 16.91 6.64
C ASP A 337 19.67 16.53 6.84
N GLY A 338 19.38 15.24 7.03
CA GLY A 338 18.03 14.70 7.23
C GLY A 338 17.29 14.34 5.94
N THR A 339 17.84 14.66 4.76
CA THR A 339 17.21 14.32 3.48
C THR A 339 17.23 12.81 3.21
N ILE A 340 16.12 12.29 2.67
CA ILE A 340 15.99 10.86 2.31
C ILE A 340 16.20 10.71 0.81
N VAL A 341 17.05 9.77 0.41
CA VAL A 341 17.35 9.45 -0.98
C VAL A 341 17.22 7.95 -1.24
N GLN A 342 16.71 7.57 -2.40
CA GLN A 342 16.67 6.17 -2.84
C GLN A 342 18.02 5.82 -3.48
N ILE A 343 18.64 4.73 -3.01
CA ILE A 343 19.93 4.24 -3.51
C ILE A 343 19.70 2.87 -4.17
N PRO A 344 20.08 2.69 -5.46
CA PRO A 344 19.95 1.41 -6.14
C PRO A 344 21.00 0.41 -5.66
N ILE A 345 20.60 -0.84 -5.48
CA ILE A 345 21.45 -1.97 -5.10
C ILE A 345 21.79 -2.81 -6.33
N SER A 346 20.76 -3.25 -7.05
CA SER A 346 20.92 -4.11 -8.23
C SER A 346 19.73 -3.95 -9.18
N ARG A 347 19.96 -4.26 -10.46
CA ARG A 347 18.92 -4.27 -11.48
C ARG A 347 19.07 -5.48 -12.37
N TYR A 348 17.93 -6.09 -12.69
CA TYR A 348 17.82 -7.18 -13.64
C TYR A 348 16.63 -6.95 -14.56
N THR A 349 16.80 -7.23 -15.84
CA THR A 349 15.70 -7.24 -16.80
C THR A 349 15.49 -8.67 -17.28
N GLY A 350 14.28 -9.18 -17.03
CA GLY A 350 13.81 -10.50 -17.43
C GLY A 350 13.90 -10.74 -18.93
N GLN A 351 14.01 -12.02 -19.30
CA GLN A 351 14.13 -12.40 -20.70
C GLN A 351 12.76 -12.40 -21.41
N VAL A 352 12.80 -12.28 -22.72
CA VAL A 352 11.65 -12.51 -23.59
C VAL A 352 11.99 -13.39 -24.79
N GLY A 353 13.27 -13.61 -25.10
CA GLY A 353 13.72 -14.60 -26.08
C GLY A 353 13.19 -14.39 -27.50
N ASP A 354 12.81 -13.16 -27.86
CA ASP A 354 12.17 -12.84 -29.13
C ASP A 354 13.16 -12.44 -30.24
N GLY A 355 14.46 -12.41 -29.94
CA GLY A 355 15.53 -12.02 -30.87
C GLY A 355 15.55 -10.54 -31.24
N MET A 356 14.61 -9.74 -30.74
CA MET A 356 14.52 -8.29 -30.96
C MET A 356 14.93 -7.51 -29.72
N ARG A 357 14.41 -7.91 -28.55
CA ARG A 357 14.65 -7.27 -27.24
C ARG A 357 15.75 -7.97 -26.46
N ASP A 358 15.91 -9.29 -26.64
CA ASP A 358 17.05 -10.07 -26.16
C ASP A 358 17.22 -11.38 -26.96
N ASN A 359 18.28 -12.14 -26.63
CA ASN A 359 18.68 -13.40 -27.27
C ASN A 359 18.34 -14.68 -26.47
N GLY A 360 17.69 -14.58 -25.29
CA GLY A 360 17.23 -15.71 -24.49
C GLY A 360 18.32 -16.56 -23.80
N GLU A 361 19.47 -15.98 -23.43
CA GLU A 361 20.66 -16.74 -23.00
C GLU A 361 20.69 -17.25 -21.54
N HIS A 362 19.73 -16.91 -20.65
CA HIS A 362 19.82 -17.18 -19.20
C HIS A 362 18.88 -18.28 -18.70
N GLN A 363 17.89 -18.70 -19.50
CA GLN A 363 17.00 -19.84 -19.21
C GLN A 363 16.35 -19.77 -17.83
N THR A 364 15.66 -18.67 -17.54
CA THR A 364 15.05 -18.39 -16.22
C THR A 364 13.63 -18.96 -16.06
N ASP A 365 12.96 -19.30 -17.17
CA ASP A 365 11.67 -20.01 -17.24
C ASP A 365 11.58 -21.24 -16.31
N LEU A 366 10.60 -21.21 -15.41
CA LEU A 366 10.31 -22.13 -14.31
C LEU A 366 11.45 -22.34 -13.31
N GLN A 367 12.36 -21.37 -13.22
CA GLN A 367 13.46 -21.38 -12.27
C GLN A 367 13.31 -20.26 -11.23
N TRP A 368 13.79 -20.55 -10.04
CA TRP A 368 14.13 -19.54 -9.03
C TRP A 368 15.56 -19.07 -9.27
N VAL A 369 15.77 -17.76 -9.34
CA VAL A 369 17.08 -17.18 -9.67
C VAL A 369 17.39 -15.96 -8.81
N SER A 370 18.68 -15.73 -8.58
CA SER A 370 19.18 -14.49 -7.95
C SER A 370 20.15 -13.81 -8.91
N PRO A 371 19.68 -12.83 -9.70
CA PRO A 371 20.53 -12.13 -10.67
C PRO A 371 21.81 -11.54 -10.04
N GLY A 372 22.96 -11.81 -10.65
CA GLY A 372 24.28 -11.36 -10.18
C GLY A 372 24.82 -12.11 -8.95
N ALA A 373 24.06 -13.04 -8.36
CA ALA A 373 24.50 -13.85 -7.22
C ALA A 373 25.14 -15.17 -7.69
N PRO A 374 25.80 -15.92 -6.79
CA PRO A 374 26.19 -17.30 -7.06
C PRO A 374 25.00 -18.15 -7.51
N GLN A 375 25.22 -18.94 -8.57
CA GLN A 375 24.20 -19.82 -9.13
C GLN A 375 23.70 -20.82 -8.07
N ILE A 376 22.40 -21.09 -8.12
CA ILE A 376 21.86 -22.29 -7.48
C ILE A 376 22.45 -23.52 -8.19
N TYR A 377 22.71 -24.59 -7.45
CA TYR A 377 23.57 -25.70 -7.90
C TYR A 377 23.14 -26.39 -9.22
N ASP A 378 21.84 -26.42 -9.52
CA ASP A 378 21.23 -27.01 -10.71
C ASP A 378 20.74 -25.96 -11.73
N GLN A 379 21.06 -24.69 -11.50
CA GLN A 379 20.68 -23.61 -12.40
C GLN A 379 21.38 -23.78 -13.77
N PRO A 380 20.64 -23.74 -14.88
CA PRO A 380 21.16 -24.13 -16.19
C PRO A 380 22.21 -23.15 -16.75
N ALA A 381 22.10 -21.87 -16.42
CA ALA A 381 23.02 -20.83 -16.85
C ALA A 381 23.12 -19.71 -15.80
N PRO A 382 24.23 -18.96 -15.73
CA PRO A 382 24.32 -17.80 -14.86
C PRO A 382 23.30 -16.74 -15.27
N VAL A 383 22.70 -16.08 -14.28
CA VAL A 383 21.77 -14.96 -14.49
C VAL A 383 22.50 -13.67 -14.12
N PRO A 384 22.89 -12.84 -15.09
CA PRO A 384 23.60 -11.60 -14.81
C PRO A 384 22.63 -10.53 -14.31
N ALA A 385 23.12 -9.66 -13.44
CA ALA A 385 22.51 -8.36 -13.18
C ALA A 385 23.16 -7.30 -14.08
N GLU A 386 22.43 -6.25 -14.42
CA GLU A 386 22.95 -5.08 -15.14
C GLU A 386 24.01 -4.35 -14.30
N PHE A 387 23.79 -4.30 -12.98
CA PHE A 387 24.75 -3.87 -11.97
C PHE A 387 24.38 -4.50 -10.62
N GLY A 388 25.35 -4.52 -9.70
CA GLY A 388 25.15 -5.07 -8.35
C GLY A 388 24.83 -6.56 -8.36
N SER A 389 24.16 -7.02 -7.31
CA SER A 389 23.70 -8.40 -7.16
C SER A 389 22.45 -8.45 -6.29
N PHE A 390 21.60 -9.45 -6.53
CA PHE A 390 20.45 -9.79 -5.68
C PHE A 390 20.86 -10.55 -4.41
N GLN A 391 22.16 -10.81 -4.23
CA GLN A 391 22.75 -11.20 -2.95
C GLN A 391 23.79 -10.15 -2.55
N PHE A 392 23.62 -9.54 -1.38
CA PHE A 392 24.47 -8.44 -0.91
C PHE A 392 24.64 -8.45 0.61
N ASN A 393 25.72 -7.83 1.08
CA ASN A 393 26.00 -7.68 2.50
C ASN A 393 25.22 -6.48 3.05
N LEU A 394 24.49 -6.68 4.16
CA LEU A 394 23.72 -5.61 4.79
C LEU A 394 24.61 -4.51 5.37
N ASN A 395 25.86 -4.82 5.73
CA ASN A 395 26.81 -3.82 6.23
C ASN A 395 27.28 -2.83 5.15
N ASP A 396 27.10 -3.16 3.87
CA ASP A 396 27.45 -2.29 2.76
C ASP A 396 26.38 -1.21 2.50
N LEU A 397 25.20 -1.33 3.12
CA LEU A 397 24.08 -0.40 2.98
C LEU A 397 24.24 0.79 3.94
N THR A 398 25.13 1.71 3.59
CA THR A 398 25.46 2.88 4.43
C THR A 398 24.24 3.78 4.65
N SER A 399 24.00 4.15 5.91
CA SER A 399 22.92 5.08 6.30
C SER A 399 21.51 4.63 5.90
N ILE A 400 21.29 3.32 5.72
CA ILE A 400 19.96 2.76 5.51
C ILE A 400 19.01 3.22 6.63
N LEU A 401 17.78 3.58 6.24
CA LEU A 401 16.73 3.88 7.19
C LEU A 401 16.36 2.64 8.00
N GLN A 402 16.26 2.84 9.31
CA GLN A 402 15.81 1.84 10.26
C GLN A 402 14.59 2.38 10.99
N ASP A 403 13.62 1.50 11.23
CA ASP A 403 12.54 1.79 12.15
C ASP A 403 13.10 1.99 13.57
N ALA A 404 12.79 3.13 14.18
CA ALA A 404 13.41 3.54 15.44
C ALA A 404 12.96 2.68 16.65
N GLU A 405 11.80 2.02 16.55
CA GLU A 405 11.25 1.20 17.64
C GLU A 405 11.68 -0.26 17.52
N THR A 406 11.61 -0.81 16.31
CA THR A 406 11.81 -2.23 16.03
C THR A 406 13.20 -2.55 15.48
N GLY A 407 13.94 -1.55 15.00
CA GLY A 407 15.21 -1.72 14.29
C GLY A 407 15.06 -2.35 12.90
N HIS A 408 13.83 -2.51 12.39
CA HIS A 408 13.59 -3.09 11.07
C HIS A 408 14.21 -2.25 9.96
N MET A 409 14.80 -2.93 8.99
CA MET A 409 15.30 -2.33 7.75
C MET A 409 14.38 -2.69 6.60
N TYR A 410 14.32 -1.80 5.61
CA TYR A 410 13.48 -1.99 4.43
C TYR A 410 14.29 -1.91 3.14
N ILE A 411 14.23 -3.00 2.38
CA ILE A 411 14.70 -3.05 1.00
C ILE A 411 13.47 -3.00 0.10
N TYR A 412 13.59 -2.35 -1.06
CA TYR A 412 12.49 -2.17 -2.00
C TYR A 412 12.82 -2.87 -3.30
N LEU A 413 11.84 -3.54 -3.87
CA LEU A 413 11.90 -4.17 -5.18
C LEU A 413 10.85 -3.52 -6.08
N ASP A 414 11.31 -2.76 -7.06
CA ASP A 414 10.46 -2.20 -8.11
C ASP A 414 10.35 -3.20 -9.26
N VAL A 415 9.13 -3.62 -9.57
CA VAL A 415 8.80 -4.53 -10.67
C VAL A 415 8.07 -3.73 -11.75
N THR A 416 8.78 -3.42 -12.83
CA THR A 416 8.28 -2.60 -13.94
C THR A 416 8.02 -3.45 -15.18
N ALA A 417 6.81 -3.41 -15.73
CA ALA A 417 6.57 -3.91 -17.09
C ALA A 417 7.11 -2.93 -18.13
N VAL A 418 8.11 -3.35 -18.91
CA VAL A 418 8.84 -2.49 -19.85
C VAL A 418 8.22 -2.51 -21.25
N SER A 419 7.81 -3.69 -21.72
CA SER A 419 7.25 -3.88 -23.05
C SER A 419 6.48 -5.19 -23.13
N GLY A 420 5.78 -5.44 -24.24
CA GLY A 420 4.97 -6.65 -24.43
C GLY A 420 3.51 -6.44 -24.02
N ALA A 421 2.74 -7.53 -24.03
CA ALA A 421 1.32 -7.56 -23.69
C ALA A 421 0.92 -8.78 -22.85
N SER A 422 1.84 -9.74 -22.68
CA SER A 422 1.59 -11.01 -21.97
C SER A 422 1.57 -10.81 -20.46
N GLU A 423 0.97 -11.75 -19.75
CA GLU A 423 1.23 -11.91 -18.33
C GLU A 423 2.67 -12.42 -18.15
N ASN A 424 3.38 -11.87 -17.17
CA ASN A 424 4.56 -12.48 -16.58
C ASN A 424 4.22 -12.85 -15.13
N GLY A 425 4.13 -14.15 -14.87
CA GLY A 425 3.83 -14.71 -13.56
C GLY A 425 5.10 -14.96 -12.76
N PHE A 426 5.28 -14.25 -11.65
CA PHE A 426 6.49 -14.32 -10.84
C PHE A 426 6.17 -14.52 -9.35
N GLU A 427 7.20 -14.82 -8.56
CA GLU A 427 7.12 -14.82 -7.10
C GLU A 427 8.44 -14.31 -6.52
N VAL A 428 8.40 -13.78 -5.30
CA VAL A 428 9.60 -13.22 -4.65
C VAL A 428 9.81 -13.90 -3.31
N TRP A 429 11.04 -14.35 -3.10
CA TRP A 429 11.51 -14.79 -1.79
C TRP A 429 12.72 -13.96 -1.37
N ALA A 430 12.84 -13.73 -0.06
CA ALA A 430 14.03 -13.09 0.50
C ALA A 430 14.37 -13.71 1.86
N GLY A 431 15.67 -13.86 2.13
CA GLY A 431 16.18 -14.48 3.35
C GLY A 431 17.69 -14.69 3.32
N PRO A 432 18.23 -15.50 4.25
CA PRO A 432 19.65 -15.82 4.28
C PRO A 432 20.05 -16.70 3.08
N PRO A 433 21.26 -16.53 2.50
CA PRO A 433 21.73 -17.37 1.40
C PRO A 433 22.06 -18.82 1.82
N ASP A 434 22.02 -19.12 3.11
CA ASP A 434 22.36 -20.42 3.67
C ASP A 434 21.14 -21.35 3.72
N TYR A 435 21.22 -22.45 2.96
CA TYR A 435 20.19 -23.49 2.93
C TYR A 435 20.56 -24.61 3.92
N LEU A 436 19.58 -25.14 4.68
CA LEU A 436 19.84 -26.32 5.52
C LEU A 436 20.11 -27.57 4.69
N ASN A 437 19.48 -27.66 3.51
CA ASN A 437 19.65 -28.72 2.51
C ASN A 437 19.76 -28.07 1.13
N THR A 438 20.31 -28.78 0.14
CA THR A 438 20.35 -28.27 -1.24
C THR A 438 18.94 -28.01 -1.77
N ILE A 439 18.65 -26.76 -2.16
CA ILE A 439 17.38 -26.34 -2.77
C ILE A 439 17.55 -26.15 -4.28
N SER A 440 16.68 -26.79 -5.04
CA SER A 440 16.61 -26.73 -6.50
C SER A 440 16.21 -25.35 -7.02
N SER A 441 16.79 -24.89 -8.12
CA SER A 441 16.27 -23.75 -8.87
C SER A 441 14.96 -24.11 -9.56
N ASN A 442 14.81 -25.35 -10.04
CA ASN A 442 13.58 -25.79 -10.70
C ASN A 442 12.40 -25.81 -9.73
N VAL A 443 11.32 -25.13 -10.09
CA VAL A 443 10.13 -24.95 -9.25
C VAL A 443 9.51 -26.25 -8.74
N ASN A 444 9.38 -27.26 -9.59
CA ASN A 444 8.70 -28.50 -9.21
C ASN A 444 9.51 -29.33 -8.23
N THR A 445 10.80 -29.49 -8.51
CA THR A 445 11.72 -30.18 -7.60
C THR A 445 11.80 -29.44 -6.27
N ARG A 446 11.89 -28.12 -6.31
CA ARG A 446 11.91 -27.24 -5.12
C ARG A 446 10.64 -27.38 -4.28
N ASN A 447 9.46 -27.35 -4.90
CA ASN A 447 8.18 -27.53 -4.19
C ASN A 447 8.14 -28.84 -3.41
N VAL A 448 8.53 -29.96 -4.05
CA VAL A 448 8.58 -31.26 -3.38
C VAL A 448 9.60 -31.26 -2.25
N GLN A 449 10.79 -30.67 -2.45
CA GLN A 449 11.83 -30.57 -1.43
C GLN A 449 11.35 -29.80 -0.19
N ILE A 450 10.72 -28.64 -0.40
CA ILE A 450 10.21 -27.77 0.66
C ILE A 450 9.02 -28.43 1.36
N VAL A 451 8.05 -29.00 0.65
CA VAL A 451 6.91 -29.69 1.27
C VAL A 451 7.37 -30.86 2.13
N ASN A 452 8.35 -31.63 1.65
CA ASN A 452 8.90 -32.75 2.41
C ASN A 452 9.77 -32.29 3.60
N ASN A 453 10.40 -31.10 3.51
CA ASN A 453 11.28 -30.55 4.54
C ASN A 453 11.03 -29.04 4.74
N PRO A 454 9.94 -28.60 5.39
CA PRO A 454 9.56 -27.18 5.41
C PRO A 454 10.60 -26.21 5.98
N SER A 455 11.55 -26.70 6.78
CA SER A 455 12.64 -25.87 7.32
C SER A 455 13.85 -25.73 6.39
N SER A 456 13.88 -26.41 5.23
CA SER A 456 15.06 -26.42 4.36
C SER A 456 15.35 -25.08 3.71
N HIS A 457 14.34 -24.20 3.63
CA HIS A 457 14.42 -22.89 3.01
C HIS A 457 13.60 -21.88 3.82
N SER A 458 14.24 -21.26 4.81
CA SER A 458 13.59 -20.32 5.74
C SER A 458 13.94 -18.88 5.35
N SER A 459 12.95 -17.98 5.35
CA SER A 459 13.20 -16.54 5.25
C SER A 459 13.82 -15.94 6.53
N ASP A 460 13.80 -16.72 7.61
CA ASP A 460 14.33 -16.37 8.93
C ASP A 460 13.80 -15.05 9.52
N GLY A 461 12.50 -14.80 9.27
CA GLY A 461 11.76 -13.62 9.72
C GLY A 461 11.69 -12.51 8.67
N VAL A 462 12.44 -12.61 7.57
CA VAL A 462 12.28 -11.70 6.42
C VAL A 462 10.90 -11.92 5.80
N ALA A 463 10.23 -10.82 5.46
CA ALA A 463 8.91 -10.84 4.85
C ALA A 463 8.88 -9.92 3.63
N VAL A 464 8.17 -10.34 2.58
CA VAL A 464 8.00 -9.59 1.34
C VAL A 464 6.55 -9.15 1.22
N PHE A 465 6.37 -7.87 0.94
CA PHE A 465 5.07 -7.24 0.84
C PHE A 465 4.92 -6.49 -0.47
N GLY A 466 3.77 -6.62 -1.14
CA GLY A 466 3.35 -5.68 -2.18
C GLY A 466 2.81 -4.41 -1.55
N MET A 467 3.21 -3.25 -2.04
CA MET A 467 2.75 -1.97 -1.51
C MET A 467 1.51 -1.48 -2.25
N GLY A 468 0.38 -1.39 -1.53
CA GLY A 468 -0.85 -0.73 -1.97
C GLY A 468 -1.74 -1.56 -2.87
N ASN A 469 -1.18 -2.07 -3.97
CA ASN A 469 -1.90 -2.93 -4.89
C ASN A 469 -1.06 -4.15 -5.26
N LEU A 470 -1.71 -5.30 -5.27
CA LEU A 470 -1.04 -6.57 -5.51
C LEU A 470 -1.82 -7.42 -6.52
N PRO A 471 -1.43 -7.38 -7.81
CA PRO A 471 -1.93 -8.32 -8.80
C PRO A 471 -1.42 -9.74 -8.49
N MET A 472 -2.35 -10.68 -8.46
CA MET A 472 -2.12 -12.09 -8.20
C MET A 472 -2.83 -12.92 -9.25
N ASN A 473 -2.21 -14.01 -9.66
CA ASN A 473 -2.84 -15.05 -10.47
C ASN A 473 -3.25 -16.21 -9.56
N SER A 474 -4.46 -16.72 -9.71
CA SER A 474 -4.93 -17.94 -9.04
C SER A 474 -4.71 -19.16 -9.91
N THR A 475 -3.95 -20.09 -9.36
CA THR A 475 -3.68 -21.41 -9.94
C THR A 475 -4.56 -22.51 -9.31
N PHE A 476 -5.54 -22.13 -8.48
CA PHE A 476 -6.29 -23.08 -7.64
C PHE A 476 -7.77 -22.72 -7.48
N ASN A 477 -8.66 -23.67 -7.82
CA ASN A 477 -10.11 -23.42 -7.90
C ASN A 477 -10.87 -23.69 -6.59
N ASN A 478 -10.15 -24.07 -5.55
CA ASN A 478 -10.72 -24.34 -4.23
C ASN A 478 -10.46 -23.14 -3.31
N PRO A 479 -11.31 -22.93 -2.28
CA PRO A 479 -11.08 -21.86 -1.32
C PRO A 479 -9.71 -21.98 -0.65
N VAL A 480 -8.96 -20.88 -0.65
CA VAL A 480 -7.64 -20.77 -0.03
C VAL A 480 -7.60 -19.61 0.93
N ASN A 481 -6.82 -19.77 1.99
CA ASN A 481 -6.54 -18.72 2.95
C ASN A 481 -5.36 -17.88 2.46
N ILE A 482 -5.63 -16.65 2.04
CA ILE A 482 -4.61 -15.71 1.58
C ILE A 482 -4.34 -14.74 2.73
N PRO A 483 -3.12 -14.73 3.32
CA PRO A 483 -2.75 -13.68 4.26
C PRO A 483 -2.69 -12.37 3.49
N LEU A 484 -3.40 -11.35 3.99
CA LEU A 484 -3.48 -10.04 3.36
C LEU A 484 -2.51 -9.08 4.03
N ILE A 485 -2.77 -8.67 5.27
CA ILE A 485 -1.96 -7.68 5.99
C ILE A 485 -1.77 -8.10 7.44
N TYR A 486 -0.71 -7.64 8.10
CA TYR A 486 -0.63 -7.67 9.55
C TYR A 486 -1.32 -6.44 10.14
N VAL A 487 -2.22 -6.65 11.10
CA VAL A 487 -2.94 -5.59 11.80
C VAL A 487 -2.45 -5.57 13.25
N PRO A 488 -1.79 -4.51 13.71
CA PRO A 488 -1.28 -4.45 15.07
C PRO A 488 -2.38 -4.04 16.07
N PRO A 489 -2.22 -4.34 17.37
CA PRO A 489 -3.28 -4.21 18.37
C PRO A 489 -3.87 -2.79 18.53
N GLU A 490 -3.10 -1.76 18.25
CA GLU A 490 -3.50 -0.35 18.31
C GLU A 490 -4.61 0.02 17.31
N TYR A 491 -4.88 -0.85 16.32
CA TYR A 491 -6.00 -0.69 15.39
C TYR A 491 -7.31 -1.30 15.88
N ALA A 492 -7.36 -1.87 17.10
CA ALA A 492 -8.60 -2.37 17.69
C ALA A 492 -9.74 -1.33 17.61
N GLY A 493 -10.91 -1.74 17.11
CA GLY A 493 -12.07 -0.87 16.91
C GLY A 493 -12.00 0.08 15.71
N ARG A 494 -10.94 0.02 14.88
CA ARG A 494 -10.84 0.75 13.60
C ARG A 494 -11.48 -0.03 12.46
N ASN A 495 -11.59 0.58 11.28
CA ASN A 495 -12.05 -0.09 10.07
C ASN A 495 -10.90 -0.30 9.08
N ILE A 496 -10.91 -1.45 8.43
CA ILE A 496 -10.08 -1.81 7.29
C ILE A 496 -10.97 -1.86 6.07
N PHE A 497 -10.50 -1.31 4.95
CA PHE A 497 -11.23 -1.39 3.68
C PHE A 497 -10.44 -2.28 2.73
N VAL A 498 -11.07 -3.37 2.27
CA VAL A 498 -10.48 -4.31 1.31
C VAL A 498 -11.28 -4.25 0.03
N THR A 499 -10.63 -4.05 -1.12
CA THR A 499 -11.26 -4.20 -2.43
C THR A 499 -10.45 -5.15 -3.31
N LEU A 500 -11.15 -5.75 -4.27
CA LEU A 500 -10.64 -6.75 -5.19
C LEU A 500 -10.97 -6.29 -6.61
N PHE A 501 -10.02 -6.38 -7.51
CA PHE A 501 -10.16 -6.04 -8.91
C PHE A 501 -10.33 -7.29 -9.76
N ASP A 502 -11.21 -7.22 -10.75
CA ASP A 502 -11.35 -8.19 -11.85
C ASP A 502 -11.64 -9.65 -11.45
N SER A 503 -12.38 -9.87 -10.36
CA SER A 503 -12.77 -11.23 -9.97
C SER A 503 -13.93 -11.73 -10.83
N ASP A 504 -13.70 -12.11 -12.09
CA ASP A 504 -14.74 -12.45 -13.05
C ASP A 504 -14.56 -13.83 -13.72
N SER A 505 -13.39 -14.45 -13.60
CA SER A 505 -13.04 -15.64 -14.36
C SER A 505 -13.09 -16.89 -13.51
N LEU A 506 -14.27 -17.44 -13.24
CA LEU A 506 -14.52 -18.64 -12.41
C LEU A 506 -14.35 -18.45 -10.89
N ALA A 507 -13.96 -17.26 -10.43
CA ALA A 507 -14.08 -16.89 -9.03
C ALA A 507 -15.54 -17.01 -8.56
N SER A 508 -15.75 -17.34 -7.28
CA SER A 508 -17.12 -17.49 -6.78
C SER A 508 -17.28 -17.11 -5.30
N PRO A 509 -18.47 -16.64 -4.89
CA PRO A 509 -18.75 -16.35 -3.50
C PRO A 509 -18.92 -17.65 -2.68
N PRO A 510 -18.81 -17.58 -1.34
CA PRO A 510 -18.53 -16.38 -0.56
C PRO A 510 -17.02 -16.10 -0.41
N ILE A 511 -16.69 -14.85 -0.09
CA ILE A 511 -15.38 -14.49 0.49
C ILE A 511 -15.55 -14.30 2.00
N THR A 512 -14.64 -14.87 2.79
CA THR A 512 -14.68 -14.72 4.26
C THR A 512 -13.38 -14.12 4.76
N PHE A 513 -13.47 -13.09 5.60
CA PHE A 513 -12.33 -12.47 6.28
C PHE A 513 -12.27 -12.94 7.73
N SER A 514 -11.05 -13.21 8.20
CA SER A 514 -10.78 -13.65 9.58
C SER A 514 -9.39 -13.21 10.01
N TYR A 515 -9.09 -13.22 11.31
CA TYR A 515 -7.73 -13.05 11.81
C TYR A 515 -7.15 -14.40 12.19
N ASP A 516 -5.89 -14.66 11.84
CA ASP A 516 -5.22 -15.92 12.21
C ASP A 516 -4.96 -16.07 13.71
N SER A 517 -4.96 -14.96 14.45
CA SER A 517 -4.83 -14.90 15.91
C SER A 517 -6.15 -15.09 16.66
N ILE A 518 -7.28 -15.18 15.95
CA ILE A 518 -8.63 -15.27 16.53
C ILE A 518 -9.32 -16.51 15.95
N ALA A 519 -10.06 -17.26 16.76
CA ALA A 519 -10.87 -18.35 16.22
C ALA A 519 -11.97 -17.79 15.31
N THR A 520 -12.18 -18.42 14.15
CA THR A 520 -13.22 -17.99 13.18
C THR A 520 -14.64 -18.02 13.74
N SER A 521 -14.88 -18.82 14.79
CA SER A 521 -16.12 -18.84 15.56
C SER A 521 -16.34 -17.58 16.39
N ASP A 522 -15.26 -16.92 16.78
CA ASP A 522 -15.27 -15.75 17.66
C ASP A 522 -15.37 -14.49 16.81
N TRP A 523 -14.64 -14.45 15.69
CA TRP A 523 -14.73 -13.38 14.71
C TRP A 523 -14.47 -13.84 13.27
N SER A 524 -15.42 -13.56 12.38
CA SER A 524 -15.24 -13.61 10.93
C SER A 524 -16.34 -12.82 10.21
N MET A 525 -16.06 -12.34 9.00
CA MET A 525 -17.06 -11.68 8.16
C MET A 525 -17.16 -12.36 6.81
N THR A 526 -18.35 -12.85 6.48
CA THR A 526 -18.62 -13.55 5.23
C THR A 526 -19.50 -12.71 4.30
N PHE A 527 -19.03 -12.51 3.07
CA PHE A 527 -19.73 -11.77 2.03
C PHE A 527 -20.20 -12.73 0.94
N GLY A 528 -21.52 -12.82 0.79
CA GLY A 528 -22.19 -13.79 -0.07
C GLY A 528 -22.56 -13.24 -1.46
N ASN A 529 -23.60 -13.82 -2.04
CA ASN A 529 -24.11 -13.47 -3.37
C ASN A 529 -25.21 -12.39 -3.38
N ASN A 530 -25.53 -11.82 -2.21
CA ASN A 530 -26.56 -10.79 -2.11
C ASN A 530 -26.01 -9.56 -1.37
N PRO A 531 -25.59 -8.52 -2.12
CA PRO A 531 -25.04 -7.30 -1.56
C PRO A 531 -25.93 -6.60 -0.55
N SER A 532 -27.26 -6.71 -0.68
CA SER A 532 -28.22 -6.10 0.26
C SER A 532 -28.21 -6.72 1.66
N THR A 533 -27.58 -7.89 1.81
CA THR A 533 -27.44 -8.64 3.07
C THR A 533 -26.00 -8.72 3.56
N HIS A 534 -25.08 -7.96 2.96
CA HIS A 534 -23.69 -7.95 3.42
C HIS A 534 -23.57 -7.44 4.86
N PRO A 535 -22.67 -8.03 5.67
CA PRO A 535 -22.54 -7.70 7.09
C PRO A 535 -22.05 -6.28 7.36
N ASP A 536 -21.43 -5.62 6.37
CA ASP A 536 -20.92 -4.24 6.48
C ASP A 536 -21.94 -3.16 6.09
N ARG A 537 -23.15 -3.56 5.65
CA ARG A 537 -24.17 -2.62 5.18
C ARG A 537 -24.75 -1.81 6.32
N THR A 538 -24.71 -0.48 6.18
CA THR A 538 -25.39 0.48 7.07
C THR A 538 -26.18 1.49 6.24
N PRO A 539 -27.11 2.27 6.84
CA PRO A 539 -27.83 3.32 6.10
C PRO A 539 -26.90 4.33 5.40
N GLU A 540 -25.73 4.61 5.99
CA GLU A 540 -24.69 5.50 5.46
C GLU A 540 -23.70 4.80 4.51
N TYR A 541 -23.72 3.48 4.46
CA TYR A 541 -22.83 2.65 3.64
C TYR A 541 -23.65 1.62 2.88
N ASP A 542 -24.29 2.09 1.80
CA ASP A 542 -25.14 1.24 0.98
C ASP A 542 -24.29 0.38 0.05
N THR A 543 -24.37 -0.92 0.26
CA THR A 543 -23.70 -1.94 -0.54
C THR A 543 -24.57 -2.42 -1.70
N THR A 544 -25.77 -1.86 -1.86
CA THR A 544 -26.66 -2.19 -2.98
C THR A 544 -25.99 -1.83 -4.31
N GLY A 545 -25.77 -2.83 -5.15
CA GLY A 545 -25.08 -2.65 -6.44
C GLY A 545 -23.59 -3.00 -6.42
N ARG A 546 -23.01 -3.34 -5.25
CA ARG A 546 -21.66 -3.94 -5.18
C ARG A 546 -21.61 -5.17 -6.07
N CYS A 547 -20.62 -5.24 -6.96
CA CYS A 547 -20.39 -6.44 -7.76
C CYS A 547 -20.04 -7.63 -6.85
N ILE A 548 -20.38 -8.83 -7.28
CA ILE A 548 -20.16 -10.05 -6.51
C ILE A 548 -18.93 -10.74 -7.09
N ILE A 549 -18.18 -11.46 -6.25
CA ILE A 549 -17.10 -12.34 -6.72
C ILE A 549 -17.61 -13.24 -7.85
N GLY A 550 -16.88 -13.30 -8.96
CA GLY A 550 -17.27 -13.99 -10.19
C GLY A 550 -18.08 -13.13 -11.18
N SER A 551 -18.39 -11.87 -10.85
CA SER A 551 -19.11 -10.95 -11.74
C SER A 551 -18.47 -9.56 -11.83
N CYS A 552 -17.30 -9.35 -11.22
CA CYS A 552 -16.63 -8.05 -11.20
C CYS A 552 -15.68 -7.93 -12.39
N ASN A 553 -16.19 -7.88 -13.62
CA ASN A 553 -15.34 -7.77 -14.82
C ASN A 553 -14.72 -6.37 -14.91
N ASN A 554 -13.40 -6.31 -15.07
CA ASN A 554 -12.59 -5.12 -15.28
C ASN A 554 -13.03 -3.96 -14.37
N SER A 555 -13.26 -4.27 -13.10
CA SER A 555 -13.79 -3.33 -12.11
C SER A 555 -13.37 -3.73 -10.71
N TRP A 556 -13.21 -2.71 -9.87
CA TRP A 556 -13.04 -2.88 -8.44
C TRP A 556 -14.37 -3.22 -7.78
N VAL A 557 -14.34 -4.08 -6.78
CA VAL A 557 -15.46 -4.24 -5.84
C VAL A 557 -15.72 -2.90 -5.16
N SER A 558 -16.83 -2.26 -5.53
CA SER A 558 -17.23 -0.95 -5.02
C SER A 558 -18.67 -0.95 -4.51
N PRO A 559 -18.95 -0.42 -3.31
CA PRO A 559 -17.97 0.08 -2.35
C PRO A 559 -17.12 -1.07 -1.77
N ALA A 560 -15.89 -0.80 -1.31
CA ALA A 560 -14.98 -1.80 -0.74
C ALA A 560 -15.61 -2.59 0.43
N TYR A 561 -15.07 -3.75 0.79
CA TYR A 561 -15.47 -4.47 2.00
C TYR A 561 -14.98 -3.70 3.23
N ARG A 562 -15.91 -3.25 4.08
CA ARG A 562 -15.57 -2.58 5.34
C ARG A 562 -15.51 -3.60 6.48
N LEU A 563 -14.33 -3.80 7.04
CA LEU A 563 -14.04 -4.77 8.10
C LEU A 563 -13.70 -4.04 9.41
N PRO A 564 -14.55 -4.09 10.45
CA PRO A 564 -14.19 -3.59 11.77
C PRO A 564 -13.12 -4.51 12.39
N VAL A 565 -12.07 -3.92 12.94
CA VAL A 565 -11.09 -4.63 13.75
C VAL A 565 -11.73 -4.93 15.10
N PRO A 566 -11.70 -6.19 15.58
CA PRO A 566 -12.28 -6.55 16.86
C PRO A 566 -11.75 -5.71 18.02
N THR A 567 -12.60 -5.53 19.02
CA THR A 567 -12.27 -4.85 20.27
C THR A 567 -13.06 -5.47 21.42
N TYR A 568 -12.75 -5.05 22.63
CA TYR A 568 -13.46 -5.47 23.83
C TYR A 568 -14.00 -4.26 24.59
N ASP A 569 -15.33 -4.17 24.66
CA ASP A 569 -16.06 -3.24 25.52
C ASP A 569 -17.07 -4.03 26.37
N GLU A 570 -16.80 -4.13 27.67
CA GLU A 570 -17.62 -4.86 28.64
C GLU A 570 -19.07 -4.35 28.69
N ALA A 571 -19.31 -3.05 28.46
CA ALA A 571 -20.64 -2.46 28.49
C ALA A 571 -21.45 -2.76 27.23
N GLN A 572 -20.78 -2.90 26.08
CA GLN A 572 -21.42 -3.15 24.77
C GLN A 572 -21.56 -4.64 24.44
N CYS A 573 -20.81 -5.50 25.13
CA CYS A 573 -20.81 -6.94 24.89
C CYS A 573 -22.08 -7.68 25.37
N ALA A 574 -23.04 -6.96 25.98
CA ALA A 574 -24.28 -7.55 26.51
C ALA A 574 -25.37 -7.87 25.45
N ALA A 575 -25.17 -7.50 24.17
CA ALA A 575 -26.14 -7.69 23.09
C ALA A 575 -25.76 -8.84 22.13
N THR A 576 -26.76 -9.57 21.61
CA THR A 576 -26.55 -10.58 20.56
C THR A 576 -26.10 -9.92 19.26
N GLY A 577 -25.01 -10.40 18.66
CA GLY A 577 -24.43 -9.84 17.43
C GLY A 577 -23.22 -8.93 17.64
N SER A 578 -22.74 -8.78 18.88
CA SER A 578 -21.62 -7.89 19.27
C SER A 578 -20.22 -8.52 19.09
N GLN A 579 -20.01 -9.43 18.14
CA GLN A 579 -18.71 -10.13 17.99
C GLN A 579 -17.53 -9.15 17.80
N ASP A 580 -17.77 -8.03 17.11
CA ASP A 580 -16.77 -6.98 16.89
C ASP A 580 -16.34 -6.23 18.17
N VAL A 581 -17.18 -6.20 19.20
CA VAL A 581 -16.91 -5.48 20.49
C VAL A 581 -16.83 -6.41 21.70
N CYS A 582 -16.92 -7.72 21.47
CA CYS A 582 -16.80 -8.77 22.48
C CYS A 582 -15.49 -9.56 22.38
N THR A 583 -14.63 -9.24 21.41
CA THR A 583 -13.47 -10.06 21.07
C THR A 583 -12.20 -9.21 21.23
N PRO A 584 -11.44 -9.41 22.31
CA PRO A 584 -10.17 -8.71 22.51
C PRO A 584 -9.23 -8.94 21.33
N PHE A 585 -8.59 -7.86 20.85
CA PHE A 585 -7.64 -7.93 19.75
C PHE A 585 -6.22 -7.62 20.23
N PHE A 586 -5.30 -8.55 19.97
CA PHE A 586 -3.89 -8.44 20.37
C PHE A 586 -2.95 -8.36 19.16
N GLY A 587 -3.49 -8.07 17.98
CA GLY A 587 -2.77 -8.14 16.71
C GLY A 587 -2.96 -9.48 16.01
N GLY A 588 -2.78 -9.50 14.69
CA GLY A 588 -2.92 -10.70 13.87
C GLY A 588 -2.88 -10.40 12.38
N ARG A 589 -2.71 -11.44 11.57
CA ARG A 589 -2.82 -11.31 10.11
C ARG A 589 -4.28 -11.40 9.71
N LEU A 590 -4.74 -10.40 8.96
CA LEU A 590 -6.02 -10.49 8.25
C LEU A 590 -5.87 -11.50 7.13
N VAL A 591 -6.75 -12.49 7.08
CA VAL A 591 -6.75 -13.58 6.12
C VAL A 591 -8.07 -13.57 5.35
N ALA A 592 -7.98 -13.60 4.02
CA ALA A 592 -9.12 -13.83 3.14
C ALA A 592 -9.20 -15.32 2.77
N ASN A 593 -10.29 -15.98 3.17
CA ASN A 593 -10.70 -17.23 2.55
C ASN A 593 -11.38 -16.88 1.23
N TYR A 594 -10.64 -17.05 0.14
CA TYR A 594 -11.03 -16.66 -1.20
C TYR A 594 -11.04 -17.87 -2.12
N ARG A 595 -12.10 -18.02 -2.91
CA ARG A 595 -12.19 -19.00 -3.98
C ARG A 595 -12.00 -18.28 -5.31
N GLY A 596 -10.73 -18.22 -5.72
CA GLY A 596 -10.32 -17.74 -7.03
C GLY A 596 -10.79 -18.66 -8.15
N GLY A 597 -10.73 -18.14 -9.36
CA GLY A 597 -10.86 -18.94 -10.56
C GLY A 597 -9.56 -19.60 -10.98
N GLN A 598 -9.64 -20.54 -11.91
CA GLN A 598 -8.44 -21.07 -12.55
C GLN A 598 -8.02 -20.09 -13.62
N ASP A 599 -6.72 -19.76 -13.65
CA ASP A 599 -6.17 -18.87 -14.66
C ASP A 599 -6.84 -17.48 -14.59
N ASP A 600 -7.23 -17.07 -13.38
CA ASP A 600 -7.86 -15.78 -13.07
C ASP A 600 -6.82 -14.88 -12.41
N THR A 601 -6.52 -13.76 -13.07
CA THR A 601 -5.66 -12.73 -12.50
C THR A 601 -6.54 -11.64 -11.91
N TYR A 602 -6.26 -11.27 -10.66
CA TYR A 602 -7.04 -10.30 -9.88
C TYR A 602 -6.10 -9.44 -9.04
N GLY A 603 -6.58 -8.27 -8.61
CA GLY A 603 -5.78 -7.33 -7.81
C GLY A 603 -6.35 -7.09 -6.42
N TRP A 604 -5.54 -7.20 -5.37
CA TRP A 604 -5.92 -6.71 -4.04
C TRP A 604 -5.56 -5.23 -3.89
N SER A 605 -6.44 -4.47 -3.24
CA SER A 605 -6.13 -3.16 -2.68
C SER A 605 -6.69 -3.06 -1.27
N ILE A 606 -5.86 -2.62 -0.34
CA ILE A 606 -6.22 -2.56 1.07
C ILE A 606 -5.85 -1.20 1.62
N ARG A 607 -6.80 -0.62 2.35
CA ARG A 607 -6.61 0.65 3.04
C ARG A 607 -6.82 0.46 4.53
N LEU A 608 -5.84 0.90 5.30
CA LEU A 608 -5.89 0.95 6.75
C LEU A 608 -5.90 2.41 7.18
N ALA A 609 -6.90 2.82 7.97
CA ALA A 609 -6.96 4.19 8.48
C ALA A 609 -5.88 4.39 9.56
N ALA A 610 -4.65 4.69 9.14
CA ALA A 610 -3.53 4.98 10.03
C ALA A 610 -3.76 6.27 10.83
N PRO A 611 -3.15 6.41 12.03
CA PRO A 611 -3.18 7.65 12.78
C PRO A 611 -2.61 8.80 11.92
N PRO A 612 -3.33 9.91 11.79
CA PRO A 612 -2.86 11.05 11.02
C PRO A 612 -1.80 11.84 11.81
N TYR A 613 -0.88 12.49 11.11
CA TYR A 613 0.09 13.42 11.69
C TYR A 613 0.10 14.75 10.94
N LEU A 614 0.57 15.81 11.60
CA LEU A 614 0.75 17.12 10.97
C LEU A 614 2.05 17.13 10.16
N VAL A 615 1.98 17.66 8.95
CA VAL A 615 3.14 17.95 8.11
C VAL A 615 3.52 19.40 8.38
N GLU A 616 4.73 19.60 8.91
CA GLU A 616 5.29 20.93 9.19
C GLU A 616 5.66 21.71 7.91
#